data_AF-A0A353GEW1-F1
#
_entry.id   AF-A0A353GEW1-F1
#
_cell.length_a   1.000
_cell.length_b   1.000
_cell.length_c   1.000
_cell.angle_alpha   90.00
_cell.angle_beta   90.00
_cell.angle_gamma   90.00
#
_symmetry.space_group_name_H-M   'P 1'
#
loop_
_entity.id
_entity.type
_entity.pdbx_description
1 polymer ?
#
loop_
_entity_poly.entity_id
_entity_poly.type
_entity_poly.pdbx_seq_one_letter_code
_entity_poly.pdbx_strand_id
1 'polypeptide(L)' 'LKSECFAHTMAFNVLPQIDVFLPNGYTKEEMKMINETRKILEDDSIGITATTVRVPVLRG' A
#
# COMPACT_ATOMS: atom_id res chain seq x y z
N LEU A 1 3.32 -4.27 24.79
CA LEU A 1 2.02 -4.17 24.10
C LEU A 1 2.19 -4.76 22.70
N LYS A 2 1.72 -5.98 22.47
CA LYS A 2 1.76 -6.64 21.16
C LYS A 2 0.53 -6.16 20.39
N SER A 3 0.70 -5.61 19.19
CA SER A 3 -0.44 -5.23 18.35
C SER A 3 -1.07 -6.50 17.80
N GLU A 4 -2.38 -6.69 18.01
CA GLU A 4 -3.10 -7.83 17.44
C GLU A 4 -3.39 -7.64 15.94
N CYS A 5 -3.37 -6.40 15.45
CA CYS A 5 -3.67 -6.06 14.06
C CYS A 5 -2.45 -6.00 13.14
N PHE A 6 -1.25 -5.75 13.67
CA PHE A 6 -0.03 -5.59 12.87
C PHE A 6 1.09 -6.49 13.37
N ALA A 7 1.85 -7.09 12.43
CA ALA A 7 2.99 -7.94 12.76
C ALA A 7 4.10 -7.20 13.53
N HIS A 8 4.18 -5.88 13.37
CA HIS A 8 5.17 -5.02 14.01
C HIS A 8 4.50 -3.81 14.68
N THR A 9 5.15 -3.29 15.73
CA THR A 9 4.70 -2.08 16.42
C THR A 9 4.75 -0.88 15.46
N MET A 10 3.66 -0.11 15.44
CA MET A 10 3.51 1.08 14.58
C MET A 10 4.08 2.37 15.21
N ALA A 11 4.14 2.46 16.54
CA ALA A 11 4.69 3.63 17.21
C ALA A 11 6.18 3.81 16.85
N PHE A 12 6.53 5.01 16.38
CA PHE A 12 7.88 5.38 15.92
C PHE A 12 8.44 4.49 14.80
N ASN A 13 7.57 3.86 14.02
CA ASN A 13 7.95 2.97 12.93
C ASN A 13 7.17 3.30 11.65
N VAL A 14 7.68 2.83 10.51
CA VAL A 14 6.99 2.88 9.22
C VAL A 14 6.86 1.47 8.68
N LEU A 15 5.65 1.10 8.23
CA LEU A 15 5.37 -0.24 7.75
C LEU A 15 5.13 -0.20 6.23
N PRO A 16 6.02 -0.74 5.40
CA PRO A 16 5.86 -0.80 3.94
C PRO A 16 4.93 -1.94 3.54
N GLN A 17 3.77 -2.03 4.21
CA GLN A 17 2.75 -3.02 3.93
C GLN A 17 1.38 -2.43 4.29
N ILE A 18 0.53 -2.27 3.27
CA ILE A 18 -0.88 -1.96 3.43
C ILE A 18 -1.68 -3.06 2.73
N ASP A 19 -2.55 -3.74 3.48
CA ASP A 19 -3.28 -4.93 3.02
C ASP A 19 -2.31 -6.15 2.81
N VAL A 20 -2.75 -7.16 2.08
CA VAL A 20 -1.98 -8.39 1.82
C VAL A 20 -1.04 -8.26 0.63
N PHE A 21 0.05 -9.02 0.65
CA PHE A 21 0.91 -9.19 -0.51
C PHE A 21 0.24 -10.08 -1.57
N LEU A 22 0.53 -9.79 -2.83
CA LEU A 22 0.11 -10.54 -4.00
C LEU A 22 1.30 -11.36 -4.56
N PRO A 23 1.06 -12.36 -5.42
CA PRO A 23 2.12 -13.21 -5.98
C PRO A 23 3.20 -12.46 -6.78
N ASN A 24 2.91 -11.26 -7.25
CA ASN A 24 3.85 -10.40 -7.97
C ASN A 24 4.78 -9.58 -7.05
N GLY A 25 4.67 -9.76 -5.73
CA GLY A 25 5.49 -9.05 -4.74
C GLY A 25 4.97 -7.67 -4.34
N TYR A 26 3.92 -7.16 -5.00
CA TYR A 26 3.26 -5.93 -4.59
C TYR A 26 2.18 -6.21 -3.54
N THR A 27 1.84 -5.20 -2.75
CA THR A 27 0.66 -5.20 -1.90
C THR A 27 -0.60 -4.93 -2.71
N LYS A 28 -1.74 -5.34 -2.17
CA LYS A 28 -3.04 -5.10 -2.81
C LYS A 28 -3.34 -3.61 -2.96
N GLU A 29 -2.91 -2.77 -2.00
CA GLU A 29 -3.10 -1.33 -2.08
C GLU A 29 -2.26 -0.70 -3.20
N GLU A 30 -1.02 -1.14 -3.39
CA GLU A 30 -0.19 -0.69 -4.52
C GLU A 30 -0.80 -1.07 -5.87
N MET A 31 -1.33 -2.28 -6.00
CA MET A 31 -2.00 -2.70 -7.23
C MET A 31 -3.31 -1.94 -7.48
N LYS A 32 -4.07 -1.56 -6.44
CA LYS A 32 -5.23 -0.67 -6.61
C LYS A 32 -4.82 0.66 -7.19
N MET A 33 -3.80 1.31 -6.63
CA MET A 33 -3.30 2.59 -7.14
C MET A 33 -2.98 2.52 -8.65
N ILE A 34 -2.31 1.45 -9.09
CA ILE A 34 -1.97 1.26 -10.50
C ILE A 34 -3.23 1.04 -11.35
N ASN A 35 -4.11 0.13 -10.94
CA ASN A 35 -5.29 -0.26 -11.72
C ASN A 35 -6.35 0.85 -11.78
N GLU A 36 -6.59 1.53 -10.65
CA GLU A 36 -7.53 2.64 -10.56
C GLU A 36 -7.05 3.84 -11.38
N THR A 37 -5.74 4.15 -11.36
CA THR A 37 -5.19 5.24 -12.18
C THR A 37 -5.39 4.97 -13.68
N ARG A 38 -5.06 3.76 -14.15
CA ARG A 38 -5.29 3.37 -15.56
C ARG A 38 -6.77 3.42 -15.93
N LYS A 39 -7.64 2.93 -15.04
CA LYS A 39 -9.08 2.92 -15.26
C LYS A 39 -9.69 4.33 -15.29
N ILE A 40 -9.28 5.21 -14.39
CA ILE A 40 -9.79 6.59 -14.28
C ILE A 40 -9.34 7.43 -15.48
N LEU A 41 -8.11 7.22 -15.95
CA LEU A 41 -7.54 7.96 -17.08
C LEU A 41 -7.78 7.30 -18.43
N GLU A 42 -8.45 6.15 -18.45
CA GLU A 42 -8.75 5.35 -19.65
C GLU A 42 -7.51 5.04 -20.50
N ASP A 43 -6.34 4.87 -19.87
CA ASP A 43 -5.07 4.64 -20.55
C ASP A 43 -4.22 3.58 -19.83
N ASP A 44 -4.18 2.39 -20.43
CA ASP A 44 -3.38 1.25 -19.93
C ASP A 44 -1.89 1.38 -20.27
N SER A 45 -1.49 2.29 -21.16
CA SER A 45 -0.10 2.48 -21.56
C SER A 45 0.72 3.23 -20.51
N ILE A 46 0.07 3.83 -19.51
CA ILE A 46 0.74 4.57 -18.46
C ILE A 46 1.59 3.62 -17.60
N GLY A 47 2.91 3.84 -17.64
CA GLY A 47 3.89 3.14 -16.81
C GLY A 47 3.94 3.71 -15.40
N ILE A 48 3.31 3.03 -14.45
CA ILE A 48 3.25 3.44 -13.03
C ILE A 48 3.67 2.27 -12.14
N THR A 49 4.44 2.58 -11.11
CA THR A 49 4.67 1.72 -9.94
C THR A 49 4.36 2.51 -8.67
N ALA A 50 3.90 1.84 -7.63
CA ALA A 50 3.56 2.45 -6.35
C ALA A 50 4.22 1.66 -5.22
N THR A 51 4.66 2.38 -4.19
CA THR A 51 5.05 1.81 -2.90
C THR A 51 4.19 2.46 -1.81
N THR A 52 3.41 1.66 -1.09
CA THR A 52 2.50 2.20 -0.06
C THR A 52 3.04 1.90 1.33
N VAL A 53 3.17 2.96 2.14
CA VAL A 53 3.79 2.89 3.46
C VAL A 53 2.85 3.47 4.51
N ARG A 54 2.60 2.71 5.58
CA ARG A 54 1.85 3.18 6.74
C ARG A 54 2.78 3.94 7.68
N VAL A 55 2.45 5.21 7.90
CA VAL A 55 3.16 6.13 8.80
C VAL A 55 2.31 6.39 10.06
N PRO A 56 2.92 6.75 11.21
CA PRO A 56 2.22 6.96 12.47
C PRO A 56 1.52 8.32 12.52
N VAL A 57 0.61 8.55 11.57
CA VAL A 57 -0.24 9.74 11.44
C VAL A 57 -1.69 9.30 11.58
N LEU A 58 -2.46 9.98 12.43
CA LEU A 58 -3.85 9.59 12.71
C LEU A 58 -4.80 9.90 11.54
N ARG A 59 -4.56 11.00 10.81
CA ARG A 59 -5.38 11.47 9.68
C ARG A 59 -4.49 12.21 8.68
N GLY A 60 -4.71 11.98 7.38
CA GLY A 60 -4.03 12.63 6.26
C GLY A 60 -4.97 12.77 5.08
#